data_AF-A0A2G8SVR9-F1
#
_entry.id   AF-A0A2G8SVR9-F1
#
_cell.length_a   1.000
_cell.length_b   1.000
_cell.length_c   1.000
_cell.angle_alpha   90.00
_cell.angle_beta   90.00
_cell.angle_gamma   90.00
#
_symmetry.space_group_name_H-M   'P 1'
#
loop_
_entity.id
_entity.type
_entity.pdbx_description
1 polymer ?
#
loop_
_entity_poly.entity_id
_entity_poly.type
_entity_poly.pdbx_seq_one_letter_code
_entity_poly.pdbx_strand_id
1 'polypeptide(L)'
;LGVHLTQGQMLPFARAAELIHDIYGLSVSPGTLLAWVGEARVALQDTAQQIADGLRAAPLLSADESGLRVAGKLHWLHVAANETLTWYGVQAKRGMEAIEAHGILPKRIGVLVHDCWAPYWRLEDSIHALCNAHLLRELLYVQEITGQAWPQSMMTLLLNANKLCEAARQKQITFSAGDVAAFRTLYDAIVNEGEQLNPMAVKPACLRGPVKQSVAFNLLKRFRLYADAVLLFIADHAVPFTNNIGERAV
;
A
#
# COMPACT_ATOMS: atom_id res chain seq x y z
N LEU A 1 -15.63 -9.77 -26.39
CA LEU A 1 -14.32 -10.43 -26.63
C LEU A 1 -13.17 -9.42 -26.70
N GLY A 2 -13.11 -8.52 -27.68
CA GLY A 2 -11.95 -7.62 -27.87
C GLY A 2 -11.57 -6.76 -26.66
N VAL A 3 -12.57 -6.18 -25.97
CA VAL A 3 -12.36 -5.44 -24.71
C VAL A 3 -11.76 -6.32 -23.63
N HIS A 4 -12.24 -7.57 -23.47
CA HIS A 4 -11.70 -8.50 -22.47
C HIS A 4 -10.26 -8.92 -22.79
N LEU A 5 -9.91 -9.15 -24.07
CA LEU A 5 -8.54 -9.48 -24.46
C LEU A 5 -7.55 -8.36 -24.10
N THR A 6 -7.95 -7.09 -24.28
CA THR A 6 -7.04 -5.95 -24.06
C THR A 6 -7.03 -5.47 -22.61
N GLN A 7 -8.19 -5.42 -21.94
CA GLN A 7 -8.30 -4.87 -20.58
C GLN A 7 -8.33 -5.94 -19.49
N GLY A 8 -8.78 -7.16 -19.81
CA GLY A 8 -8.83 -8.28 -18.87
C GLY A 8 -7.61 -9.18 -18.95
N GLN A 9 -7.16 -9.50 -20.17
CA GLN A 9 -5.97 -10.34 -20.42
C GLN A 9 -4.72 -9.51 -20.74
N MET A 10 -4.84 -8.18 -20.72
CA MET A 10 -3.73 -7.23 -20.92
C MET A 10 -2.93 -7.44 -22.23
N LEU A 11 -3.59 -7.93 -23.28
CA LEU A 11 -2.94 -8.09 -24.59
C LEU A 11 -2.79 -6.74 -25.29
N PRO A 12 -1.61 -6.45 -25.88
CA PRO A 12 -1.45 -5.30 -26.77
C PRO A 12 -2.47 -5.33 -27.90
N PHE A 13 -3.01 -4.16 -28.28
CA PHE A 13 -4.09 -4.07 -29.28
C PHE A 13 -3.78 -4.79 -30.60
N ALA A 14 -2.55 -4.69 -31.11
CA ALA A 14 -2.14 -5.39 -32.33
C ALA A 14 -2.20 -6.92 -32.15
N ARG A 15 -1.73 -7.44 -31.01
CA ARG A 15 -1.78 -8.88 -30.70
C ARG A 15 -3.19 -9.38 -30.48
N ALA A 16 -4.06 -8.57 -29.86
CA ALA A 16 -5.46 -8.91 -29.71
C ALA A 16 -6.19 -8.96 -31.07
N ALA A 17 -5.87 -8.04 -31.99
CA ALA A 17 -6.39 -8.04 -33.35
C ALA A 17 -5.93 -9.27 -34.15
N GLU A 18 -4.63 -9.59 -34.11
CA GLU A 18 -4.07 -10.81 -34.71
C GLU A 18 -4.76 -12.07 -34.17
N LEU A 19 -4.90 -12.19 -32.84
CA LEU A 19 -5.54 -13.35 -32.22
C LEU A 19 -7.01 -13.54 -32.65
N ILE A 20 -7.76 -12.43 -32.81
CA ILE A 20 -9.13 -12.48 -33.30
C ILE A 20 -9.16 -13.00 -34.75
N HIS A 21 -8.23 -12.58 -35.59
CA HIS A 21 -8.12 -13.07 -36.96
C HIS A 21 -7.75 -14.56 -36.99
N ASP A 22 -6.76 -14.99 -36.21
CA ASP A 22 -6.27 -16.37 -36.21
C ASP A 22 -7.35 -17.37 -35.78
N ILE A 23 -8.19 -17.00 -34.79
CA ILE A 23 -9.22 -17.89 -34.25
C ILE A 23 -10.52 -17.82 -35.05
N TYR A 24 -10.93 -16.61 -35.48
CA TYR A 24 -12.26 -16.38 -36.03
C TYR A 24 -12.27 -15.99 -37.51
N GLY A 25 -11.11 -15.79 -38.15
CA GLY A 25 -10.99 -15.31 -39.52
C GLY A 25 -11.39 -13.85 -39.71
N LEU A 26 -11.66 -13.11 -38.63
CA LEU A 26 -12.17 -11.73 -38.68
C LEU A 26 -11.02 -10.72 -38.62
N SER A 27 -10.95 -9.84 -39.61
CA SER A 27 -9.98 -8.73 -39.61
C SER A 27 -10.51 -7.54 -38.81
N VAL A 28 -9.93 -7.31 -37.64
CA VAL A 28 -10.26 -6.17 -36.76
C VAL A 28 -9.03 -5.28 -36.62
N SER A 29 -9.20 -3.96 -36.73
CA SER A 29 -8.09 -3.04 -36.54
C SER A 29 -7.85 -2.74 -35.04
N PRO A 30 -6.61 -2.41 -34.63
CA PRO A 30 -6.34 -1.87 -33.30
C PRO A 30 -7.20 -0.66 -32.93
N GLY A 31 -7.52 0.20 -33.91
CA GLY A 31 -8.39 1.36 -33.71
C GLY A 31 -9.82 0.98 -33.37
N THR A 32 -10.34 -0.09 -33.97
CA THR A 32 -11.67 -0.64 -33.65
C THR A 32 -11.73 -1.18 -32.22
N LEU A 33 -10.69 -1.92 -31.80
CA LEU A 33 -10.59 -2.39 -30.42
C LEU A 33 -10.55 -1.23 -29.42
N LEU A 34 -9.82 -0.16 -29.73
CA LEU A 34 -9.77 1.05 -28.92
C LEU A 34 -11.15 1.73 -28.83
N ALA A 35 -11.88 1.83 -29.94
CA ALA A 35 -13.23 2.38 -29.94
C ALA A 35 -14.17 1.57 -29.04
N TRP A 36 -14.11 0.24 -29.10
CA TRP A 36 -14.90 -0.64 -28.22
C TRP A 36 -14.52 -0.50 -26.74
N VAL A 37 -13.25 -0.25 -26.42
CA VAL A 37 -12.86 0.08 -25.03
C VAL A 37 -13.52 1.40 -24.59
N GLY A 38 -13.60 2.39 -25.48
CA GLY A 38 -14.33 3.63 -25.23
C GLY A 38 -15.83 3.41 -24.97
N GLU A 39 -16.50 2.60 -25.80
CA GLU A 39 -17.90 2.23 -25.61
C GLU A 39 -18.12 1.47 -24.28
N ALA A 40 -17.24 0.50 -23.99
CA ALA A 40 -17.30 -0.26 -22.74
C ALA A 40 -17.09 0.62 -21.51
N ARG A 41 -16.19 1.61 -21.58
CA ARG A 41 -16.02 2.60 -20.51
C ARG A 41 -17.32 3.33 -20.21
N VAL A 42 -18.03 3.80 -21.24
CA VAL A 42 -19.31 4.50 -21.06
C VAL A 42 -20.34 3.56 -20.44
N ALA A 43 -20.45 2.33 -20.94
CA ALA A 43 -21.40 1.34 -20.44
C ALA A 43 -21.12 0.92 -18.98
N LEU A 44 -19.85 0.93 -18.55
CA LEU A 44 -19.43 0.51 -17.20
C LEU A 44 -19.25 1.68 -16.22
N GLN A 45 -19.59 2.91 -16.63
CA GLN A 45 -19.40 4.11 -15.80
C GLN A 45 -20.16 3.99 -14.46
N ASP A 46 -21.40 3.49 -14.48
CA ASP A 46 -22.20 3.31 -13.27
C ASP A 46 -21.60 2.23 -12.36
N THR A 47 -21.07 1.15 -12.95
CA THR A 47 -20.35 0.12 -12.19
C THR A 47 -19.10 0.68 -11.53
N ALA A 48 -18.31 1.49 -12.24
CA ALA A 48 -17.15 2.16 -11.66
C ALA A 48 -17.55 3.09 -10.51
N GLN A 49 -18.70 3.77 -10.62
CA GLN A 49 -19.23 4.61 -9.55
C GLN A 49 -19.67 3.80 -8.33
N GLN A 50 -20.36 2.67 -8.53
CA GLN A 50 -20.75 1.76 -7.45
C GLN A 50 -19.52 1.19 -6.71
N ILE A 51 -18.46 0.83 -7.45
CA ILE A 51 -17.19 0.40 -6.86
C ILE A 51 -16.60 1.52 -6.00
N ALA A 52 -16.54 2.74 -6.53
CA ALA A 52 -16.04 3.91 -5.79
C ALA A 52 -16.84 4.17 -4.51
N ASP A 53 -18.17 4.12 -4.58
CA ASP A 53 -19.06 4.31 -3.43
C ASP A 53 -18.89 3.20 -2.38
N GLY A 54 -18.77 1.95 -2.83
CA GLY A 54 -18.50 0.81 -1.96
C GLY A 54 -17.17 0.93 -1.21
N LEU A 55 -16.12 1.43 -1.89
CA LEU A 55 -14.81 1.66 -1.27
C LEU A 55 -14.82 2.84 -0.30
N ARG A 56 -15.55 3.92 -0.61
CA ARG A 56 -15.73 5.06 0.32
C ARG A 56 -16.38 4.64 1.64
N ALA A 57 -17.36 3.75 1.55
CA ALA A 57 -18.09 3.24 2.72
C ALA A 57 -17.40 2.05 3.40
N ALA A 58 -16.34 1.48 2.82
CA ALA A 58 -15.72 0.27 3.34
C ALA A 58 -15.02 0.53 4.69
N PRO A 59 -15.18 -0.35 5.69
CA PRO A 59 -14.55 -0.18 7.01
C PRO A 59 -13.02 -0.34 6.96
N LEU A 60 -12.51 -1.06 5.95
CA LEU A 60 -11.09 -1.26 5.70
C LEU A 60 -10.77 -1.10 4.22
N LEU A 61 -9.67 -0.41 3.93
CA LEU A 61 -9.20 -0.17 2.58
C LEU A 61 -7.68 -0.25 2.52
N SER A 62 -7.16 -0.84 1.46
CA SER A 62 -5.78 -0.77 1.00
C SER A 62 -5.60 0.36 -0.01
N ALA A 63 -4.55 1.16 0.15
CA ALA A 63 -4.18 2.18 -0.83
C ALA A 63 -2.71 2.08 -1.24
N ASP A 64 -2.44 2.33 -2.52
CA ASP A 64 -1.09 2.36 -3.08
C ASP A 64 -0.98 3.33 -4.27
N GLU A 65 0.25 3.74 -4.60
CA GLU A 65 0.54 4.60 -5.75
C GLU A 65 1.78 4.15 -6.51
N SER A 66 1.61 3.81 -7.78
CA SER A 66 2.69 3.34 -8.64
C SER A 66 2.90 4.23 -9.87
N GLY A 67 4.15 4.33 -10.31
CA GLY A 67 4.52 5.14 -11.47
C GLY A 67 4.13 4.47 -12.79
N LEU A 68 3.44 5.20 -13.67
CA LEU A 68 3.01 4.77 -15.01
C LEU A 68 3.57 5.73 -16.07
N ARG A 69 3.88 5.23 -17.27
CA ARG A 69 4.23 6.10 -18.43
C ARG A 69 3.05 6.24 -19.36
N VAL A 70 2.55 7.47 -19.52
CA VAL A 70 1.51 7.83 -20.49
C VAL A 70 2.12 8.79 -21.50
N ALA A 71 2.17 8.38 -22.77
CA ALA A 71 2.82 9.13 -23.85
C ALA A 71 4.25 9.62 -23.47
N GLY A 72 5.05 8.75 -22.84
CA GLY A 72 6.43 9.04 -22.40
C GLY A 72 6.54 9.85 -21.10
N LYS A 73 5.45 10.41 -20.58
CA LYS A 73 5.44 11.23 -19.36
C LYS A 73 5.08 10.38 -18.13
N LEU A 74 5.74 10.65 -17.01
CA LEU A 74 5.41 10.03 -15.73
C LEU A 74 4.01 10.49 -15.28
N HIS A 75 3.17 9.52 -15.01
CA HIS A 75 1.87 9.62 -14.34
C HIS A 75 1.88 8.65 -13.16
N TRP A 76 0.83 8.71 -12.36
CA TRP A 76 0.67 7.88 -11.18
C TRP A 76 -0.65 7.12 -11.28
N LEU A 77 -0.57 5.82 -11.09
CA LEU A 77 -1.69 4.93 -10.88
C LEU A 77 -1.98 4.91 -9.38
N HIS A 78 -3.12 5.44 -8.99
CA HIS A 78 -3.66 5.39 -7.64
C HIS A 78 -4.58 4.19 -7.51
N VAL A 79 -4.38 3.40 -6.46
CA VAL A 79 -5.17 2.21 -6.17
C VAL A 79 -5.89 2.39 -4.84
N ALA A 80 -7.17 2.04 -4.85
CA ALA A 80 -7.99 1.89 -3.65
C ALA A 80 -8.68 0.53 -3.75
N ALA A 81 -8.50 -0.34 -2.76
CA ALA A 81 -9.00 -1.70 -2.86
C ALA A 81 -9.38 -2.29 -1.49
N ASN A 82 -10.30 -3.24 -1.50
CA ASN A 82 -10.58 -4.14 -0.38
C ASN A 82 -10.66 -5.59 -0.93
N GLU A 83 -11.13 -6.55 -0.14
CA GLU A 83 -11.17 -7.96 -0.54
C GLU A 83 -11.99 -8.25 -1.81
N THR A 84 -12.93 -7.36 -2.17
CA THR A 84 -13.92 -7.61 -3.23
C THR A 84 -13.95 -6.53 -4.31
N LEU A 85 -13.50 -5.32 -3.99
CA LEU A 85 -13.58 -4.14 -4.84
C LEU A 85 -12.18 -3.58 -5.07
N THR A 86 -11.90 -3.22 -6.32
CA THR A 86 -10.67 -2.54 -6.70
C THR A 86 -10.99 -1.38 -7.61
N TRP A 87 -10.41 -0.23 -7.30
CA TRP A 87 -10.54 0.99 -8.08
C TRP A 87 -9.17 1.52 -8.47
N TYR A 88 -9.07 1.98 -9.72
CA TYR A 88 -7.87 2.55 -10.32
C TYR A 88 -8.13 3.97 -10.79
N GLY A 89 -7.19 4.87 -10.49
CA GLY A 89 -7.18 6.24 -10.99
C GLY A 89 -5.83 6.59 -11.59
N VAL A 90 -5.82 7.24 -12.75
CA VAL A 90 -4.58 7.76 -13.35
C VAL A 90 -4.56 9.28 -13.21
N GLN A 91 -3.48 9.82 -12.67
CA GLN A 91 -3.24 11.25 -12.55
C GLN A 91 -1.82 11.62 -12.97
N ALA A 92 -1.64 12.83 -13.49
CA ALA A 92 -0.30 13.33 -13.85
C ALA A 92 0.51 13.70 -12.60
N LYS A 93 -0.18 14.01 -11.50
CA LYS A 93 0.41 14.37 -10.21
C LYS A 93 0.26 13.23 -9.22
N ARG A 94 1.13 13.25 -8.20
CA ARG A 94 1.14 12.30 -7.08
C ARG A 94 0.61 12.96 -5.81
N GLY A 95 0.00 12.21 -4.90
CA GLY A 95 -0.29 12.68 -3.55
C GLY A 95 -1.58 13.43 -3.40
N MET A 96 -1.64 14.31 -2.40
CA MET A 96 -2.92 14.87 -1.95
C MET A 96 -3.74 15.51 -3.06
N GLU A 97 -3.11 16.21 -4.01
CA GLU A 97 -3.85 16.79 -5.13
C GLU A 97 -4.59 15.73 -5.96
N ALA A 98 -3.94 14.60 -6.24
CA ALA A 98 -4.56 13.48 -6.96
C ALA A 98 -5.54 12.70 -6.08
N ILE A 99 -5.20 12.46 -4.81
CA ILE A 99 -6.06 11.80 -3.82
C ILE A 99 -7.38 12.57 -3.65
N GLU A 100 -7.32 13.89 -3.52
CA GLU A 100 -8.48 14.79 -3.44
C GLU A 100 -9.29 14.78 -4.73
N ALA A 101 -8.62 14.87 -5.88
CA ALA A 101 -9.28 14.85 -7.20
C ALA A 101 -10.03 13.53 -7.46
N HIS A 102 -9.51 12.40 -6.97
CA HIS A 102 -10.18 11.10 -7.09
C HIS A 102 -11.35 10.94 -6.11
N GLY A 103 -11.29 11.60 -4.95
CA GLY A 103 -12.41 11.65 -4.00
C GLY A 103 -12.82 10.29 -3.44
N ILE A 104 -11.88 9.34 -3.33
CA ILE A 104 -12.13 8.00 -2.74
C ILE A 104 -11.70 7.96 -1.27
N LEU A 105 -10.51 8.47 -0.96
CA LEU A 105 -9.91 8.40 0.38
C LEU A 105 -10.28 9.55 1.34
N PRO A 106 -10.49 10.81 0.89
CA PRO A 106 -10.81 11.91 1.79
C PRO A 106 -12.11 11.69 2.59
N LYS A 107 -12.16 12.19 3.83
CA LYS A 107 -13.35 12.16 4.72
C LYS A 107 -13.85 10.75 5.08
N ARG A 108 -12.97 9.76 4.97
CA ARG A 108 -13.30 8.37 5.26
C ARG A 108 -12.99 8.01 6.71
N ILE A 109 -14.01 7.51 7.40
CA ILE A 109 -13.90 6.94 8.74
C ILE A 109 -13.72 5.42 8.60
N GLY A 110 -12.53 4.92 8.91
CA GLY A 110 -12.19 3.50 8.82
C GLY A 110 -10.69 3.25 8.69
N VAL A 111 -10.28 1.98 8.62
CA VAL A 111 -8.87 1.61 8.52
C VAL A 111 -8.34 1.82 7.10
N LEU A 112 -7.22 2.53 6.96
CA LEU A 112 -6.47 2.71 5.71
C LEU A 112 -5.10 2.04 5.84
N VAL A 113 -4.91 0.94 5.11
CA VAL A 113 -3.64 0.22 5.03
C VAL A 113 -2.80 0.80 3.90
N HIS A 114 -1.58 1.25 4.19
CA HIS A 114 -0.67 1.82 3.20
C HIS A 114 0.82 1.60 3.52
N ASP A 115 1.70 1.96 2.59
CA ASP A 115 3.16 1.77 2.62
C ASP A 115 3.95 2.81 3.46
N CYS A 116 3.28 3.50 4.39
CA CYS A 116 3.85 4.62 5.16
C CYS A 116 4.24 5.86 4.31
N TRP A 117 3.71 6.00 3.08
CA TRP A 117 3.97 7.20 2.29
C TRP A 117 3.39 8.48 2.93
N ALA A 118 4.21 9.54 2.99
CA ALA A 118 3.97 10.70 3.85
C ALA A 118 2.63 11.44 3.62
N PRO A 119 2.15 11.65 2.38
CA PRO A 119 0.88 12.32 2.12
C PRO A 119 -0.35 11.62 2.70
N TYR A 120 -0.35 10.29 2.84
CA TYR A 120 -1.50 9.59 3.42
C TYR A 120 -1.81 10.05 4.83
N TRP A 121 -0.81 10.43 5.62
CA TRP A 121 -0.98 10.94 6.98
C TRP A 121 -1.76 12.27 7.07
N ARG A 122 -2.07 12.92 5.94
CA ARG A 122 -2.98 14.07 5.89
C ARG A 122 -4.46 13.66 5.83
N LEU A 123 -4.76 12.36 5.74
CA LEU A 123 -6.11 11.81 5.79
C LEU A 123 -6.51 11.54 7.25
N GLU A 124 -6.61 12.61 8.04
CA GLU A 124 -6.78 12.55 9.50
C GLU A 124 -8.06 11.85 9.98
N ASP A 125 -9.07 11.76 9.11
CA ASP A 125 -10.32 11.04 9.41
C ASP A 125 -10.15 9.50 9.44
N SER A 126 -9.05 8.99 8.85
CA SER A 126 -8.77 7.56 8.75
C SER A 126 -7.92 7.04 9.91
N ILE A 127 -8.17 5.78 10.28
CA ILE A 127 -7.30 5.02 11.17
C ILE A 127 -6.19 4.41 10.32
N HIS A 128 -4.95 4.79 10.55
CA HIS A 128 -3.84 4.32 9.72
C HIS A 128 -3.32 2.96 10.17
N ALA A 129 -3.06 2.08 9.19
CA ALA A 129 -2.36 0.83 9.35
C ALA A 129 -1.19 0.76 8.36
N LEU A 130 -0.04 0.25 8.80
CA LEU A 130 1.13 0.16 7.94
C LEU A 130 1.33 -1.24 7.35
N CYS A 131 1.72 -1.27 6.07
CA CYS A 131 2.15 -2.49 5.41
C CYS A 131 3.45 -3.00 6.03
N ASN A 132 3.37 -4.07 6.84
CA ASN A 132 4.56 -4.64 7.46
C ASN A 132 5.49 -5.28 6.42
N ALA A 133 5.00 -5.73 5.25
CA ALA A 133 5.88 -6.23 4.18
C ALA A 133 6.86 -5.17 3.65
N HIS A 134 6.45 -3.90 3.61
CA HIS A 134 7.36 -2.78 3.30
C HIS A 134 8.39 -2.59 4.42
N LEU A 135 7.94 -2.55 5.68
CA LEU A 135 8.82 -2.40 6.84
C LEU A 135 9.83 -3.54 6.97
N LEU A 136 9.43 -4.78 6.68
CA LEU A 136 10.33 -5.95 6.69
C LEU A 136 11.45 -5.82 5.65
N ARG A 137 11.15 -5.31 4.45
CA ARG A 137 12.19 -5.04 3.44
C ARG A 137 13.17 -3.96 3.90
N GLU A 138 12.67 -2.92 4.54
CA GLU A 138 13.51 -1.85 5.08
C GLU A 138 14.37 -2.34 6.27
N LEU A 139 13.82 -3.17 7.14
CA LEU A 139 14.55 -3.81 8.24
C LEU A 139 15.67 -4.72 7.71
N LEU A 140 15.39 -5.55 6.70
CA LEU A 140 16.39 -6.40 6.05
C LEU A 140 17.53 -5.55 5.47
N TYR A 141 17.19 -4.49 4.73
CA TYR A 141 18.20 -3.57 4.20
C TYR A 141 19.06 -2.95 5.31
N VAL A 142 18.45 -2.51 6.42
CA VAL A 142 19.19 -1.96 7.56
C VAL A 142 20.11 -3.02 8.20
N GLN A 143 19.64 -4.26 8.34
CA GLN A 143 20.46 -5.36 8.83
C GLN A 143 21.68 -5.60 7.93
N GLU A 144 21.48 -5.66 6.61
CA GLU A 144 22.55 -5.91 5.64
C GLU A 144 23.63 -4.82 5.66
N ILE A 145 23.23 -3.54 5.77
CA ILE A 145 24.21 -2.43 5.72
C ILE A 145 24.87 -2.11 7.07
N THR A 146 24.25 -2.50 8.20
CA THR A 146 24.76 -2.16 9.53
C THR A 146 25.30 -3.35 10.32
N GLY A 147 24.87 -4.58 10.02
CA GLY A 147 25.15 -5.77 10.80
C GLY A 147 24.55 -5.77 12.22
N GLN A 148 23.69 -4.80 12.55
CA GLN A 148 23.08 -4.67 13.88
C GLN A 148 22.02 -5.77 14.10
N ALA A 149 21.82 -6.16 15.36
CA ALA A 149 20.89 -7.24 15.72
C ALA A 149 19.42 -6.79 15.80
N TRP A 150 19.14 -5.55 16.21
CA TRP A 150 17.78 -5.05 16.42
C TRP A 150 16.84 -5.18 15.21
N PRO A 151 17.27 -5.04 13.92
CA PRO A 151 16.36 -5.20 12.80
C PRO A 151 15.86 -6.65 12.69
N GLN A 152 16.75 -7.64 12.90
CA GLN A 152 16.38 -9.05 12.92
C GLN A 152 15.43 -9.37 14.08
N SER A 153 15.66 -8.76 15.25
CA SER A 153 14.76 -8.88 16.41
C SER A 153 13.37 -8.32 16.09
N MET A 154 13.29 -7.15 15.44
CA MET A 154 12.03 -6.54 15.02
C MET A 154 11.30 -7.38 13.97
N MET A 155 12.02 -7.87 12.94
CA MET A 155 11.43 -8.77 11.93
C MET A 155 10.86 -10.04 12.59
N THR A 156 11.61 -10.65 13.50
CA THR A 156 11.17 -11.84 14.25
C THR A 156 9.91 -11.54 15.07
N LEU A 157 9.88 -10.41 15.78
CA LEU A 157 8.71 -9.99 16.55
C LEU A 157 7.46 -9.84 15.67
N LEU A 158 7.56 -9.07 14.58
CA LEU A 158 6.43 -8.79 13.69
C LEU A 158 5.91 -10.06 13.00
N LEU A 159 6.82 -10.92 12.52
CA LEU A 159 6.44 -12.18 11.86
C LEU A 159 5.81 -13.17 12.85
N ASN A 160 6.31 -13.26 14.07
CA ASN A 160 5.72 -14.13 15.09
C ASN A 160 4.36 -13.59 15.55
N ALA A 161 4.22 -12.28 15.74
CA ALA A 161 2.94 -11.64 16.03
C ALA A 161 1.92 -11.94 14.92
N ASN A 162 2.30 -11.84 13.64
CA ASN A 162 1.41 -12.17 12.53
C ASN A 162 0.94 -13.63 12.58
N LYS A 163 1.85 -14.59 12.79
CA LYS A 163 1.49 -16.02 12.93
C LYS A 163 0.49 -16.26 14.07
N LEU A 164 0.68 -15.57 15.19
CA LEU A 164 -0.23 -15.67 16.33
C LEU A 164 -1.60 -15.04 16.01
N CYS A 165 -1.64 -13.89 15.34
CA CYS A 165 -2.89 -13.28 14.89
C CYS A 165 -3.64 -14.18 13.89
N GLU A 166 -2.94 -14.80 12.94
CA GLU A 166 -3.52 -15.76 11.99
C GLU A 166 -4.14 -16.98 12.71
N ALA A 167 -3.41 -17.55 13.67
CA ALA A 167 -3.93 -18.66 14.48
C ALA A 167 -5.13 -18.23 15.35
N ALA A 168 -5.10 -17.01 15.89
CA ALA A 168 -6.19 -16.45 16.68
C ALA A 168 -7.45 -16.21 15.82
N ARG A 169 -7.30 -15.68 14.59
CA ARG A 169 -8.41 -15.54 13.62
C ARG A 169 -9.09 -16.88 13.34
N GLN A 170 -8.31 -17.93 13.05
CA GLN A 170 -8.84 -19.26 12.76
C GLN A 170 -9.63 -19.85 13.94
N LYS A 171 -9.21 -19.54 15.17
CA LYS A 171 -9.85 -20.02 16.41
C LYS A 171 -10.86 -19.03 16.99
N GLN A 172 -11.10 -17.90 16.33
CA GLN A 172 -11.95 -16.81 16.80
C GLN A 172 -11.56 -16.30 18.21
N ILE A 173 -10.26 -16.30 18.51
CA ILE A 173 -9.71 -15.77 19.76
C ILE A 173 -9.39 -14.29 19.57
N THR A 174 -9.73 -13.48 20.57
CA THR A 174 -9.33 -12.07 20.65
C THR A 174 -8.22 -11.93 21.69
N PHE A 175 -7.20 -11.14 21.37
CA PHE A 175 -6.16 -10.81 22.34
C PHE A 175 -6.71 -9.86 23.40
N SER A 176 -6.34 -10.12 24.66
CA SER A 176 -6.65 -9.19 25.74
C SER A 176 -5.82 -7.92 25.61
N ALA A 177 -6.23 -6.85 26.30
CA ALA A 177 -5.42 -5.63 26.40
C ALA A 177 -4.01 -5.91 26.96
N GLY A 178 -3.88 -6.90 27.85
CA GLY A 178 -2.60 -7.35 28.39
C GLY A 178 -1.70 -8.00 27.33
N ASP A 179 -2.27 -8.82 26.45
CA ASP A 179 -1.53 -9.46 25.35
C ASP A 179 -1.01 -8.40 24.36
N VAL A 180 -1.86 -7.44 23.96
CA VAL A 180 -1.47 -6.34 23.07
C VAL A 180 -0.38 -5.49 23.71
N ALA A 181 -0.50 -5.17 25.02
CA ALA A 181 0.51 -4.43 25.76
C ALA A 181 1.85 -5.17 25.88
N ALA A 182 1.82 -6.51 25.98
CA ALA A 182 3.04 -7.32 25.99
C ALA A 182 3.80 -7.21 24.65
N PHE A 183 3.10 -7.29 23.51
CA PHE A 183 3.72 -7.05 22.20
C PHE A 183 4.30 -5.63 22.10
N ARG A 184 3.56 -4.62 22.57
CA ARG A 184 4.04 -3.23 22.58
C ARG A 184 5.30 -3.06 23.44
N THR A 185 5.37 -3.72 24.59
CA THR A 185 6.56 -3.67 25.47
C THR A 185 7.80 -4.25 24.77
N LEU A 186 7.66 -5.41 24.11
CA LEU A 186 8.75 -6.02 23.34
C LEU A 186 9.17 -5.16 22.16
N TYR A 187 8.19 -4.59 21.45
CA TYR A 187 8.42 -3.66 20.36
C TYR A 187 9.24 -2.44 20.81
N ASP A 188 8.79 -1.77 21.87
CA ASP A 188 9.43 -0.55 22.37
C ASP A 188 10.86 -0.84 22.89
N ALA A 189 11.10 -2.01 23.47
CA ALA A 189 12.43 -2.43 23.87
C ALA A 189 13.40 -2.54 22.68
N ILE A 190 12.96 -3.14 21.56
CA ILE A 190 13.76 -3.25 20.33
C ILE A 190 14.00 -1.87 19.69
N VAL A 191 12.99 -1.00 19.67
CA VAL A 191 13.16 0.37 19.16
C VAL A 191 14.14 1.16 20.03
N ASN A 192 14.05 1.04 21.36
CA ASN A 192 15.00 1.67 22.28
C ASN A 192 16.45 1.21 22.03
N GLU A 193 16.66 -0.10 21.87
CA GLU A 193 17.98 -0.67 21.51
C GLU A 193 18.51 -0.07 20.20
N GLY A 194 17.67 -0.05 19.16
CA GLY A 194 18.05 0.51 17.87
C GLY A 194 18.37 2.01 17.95
N GLU A 195 17.59 2.80 18.70
CA GLU A 195 17.81 4.23 18.90
C GLU A 195 19.13 4.53 19.62
N GLN A 196 19.52 3.70 20.60
CA GLN A 196 20.82 3.83 21.30
C GLN A 196 22.01 3.60 20.36
N LEU A 197 21.89 2.63 19.44
CA LEU A 197 22.92 2.32 18.45
C LEU A 197 22.97 3.31 17.28
N ASN A 198 21.88 4.06 17.06
CA ASN A 198 21.73 4.98 15.94
C ASN A 198 21.30 6.37 16.44
N PRO A 199 22.14 7.09 17.21
CA PRO A 199 21.78 8.41 17.71
C PRO A 199 21.60 9.42 16.57
N MET A 200 20.82 10.46 16.83
CA MET A 200 20.63 11.56 15.89
C MET A 200 21.99 12.18 15.52
N ALA A 201 22.27 12.29 14.23
CA ALA A 201 23.46 12.95 13.74
C ALA A 201 23.43 14.44 14.10
N VAL A 202 24.47 14.89 14.80
CA VAL A 202 24.63 16.26 15.26
C VAL A 202 25.10 17.16 14.13
N LYS A 203 24.53 18.37 14.06
CA LYS A 203 24.91 19.38 13.07
C LYS A 203 26.27 20.00 13.39
N PRO A 204 27.28 19.89 12.51
CA PRO A 204 28.51 20.67 12.65
C PRO A 204 28.21 22.15 12.46
N ALA A 205 28.84 23.01 13.27
CA ALA A 205 28.61 24.47 13.24
C ALA A 205 28.85 25.12 11.86
N CYS A 206 29.70 24.53 11.04
CA CYS A 206 30.06 25.02 9.71
C CYS A 206 29.11 24.59 8.58
N LEU A 207 28.17 23.67 8.82
CA LEU A 207 27.32 23.13 7.76
C LEU A 207 26.06 24.01 7.55
N ARG A 208 25.84 24.46 6.32
CA ARG A 208 24.55 25.08 5.93
C ARG A 208 23.55 23.98 5.54
N GLY A 209 22.31 24.09 6.02
CA GLY A 209 21.25 23.09 5.81
C GLY A 209 21.09 22.06 6.96
N PRO A 210 20.08 21.17 6.87
CA PRO A 210 19.87 20.08 7.82
C PRO A 210 20.89 18.95 7.60
N VAL A 211 21.26 18.23 8.68
CA VAL A 211 22.10 17.05 8.57
C VAL A 211 21.28 15.84 8.14
N LYS A 212 21.77 15.14 7.11
CA LYS A 212 21.21 13.87 6.66
C LYS A 212 21.39 12.82 7.75
N GLN A 213 20.29 12.24 8.19
CA GLN A 213 20.29 11.15 9.16
C GLN A 213 20.54 9.80 8.47
N SER A 214 20.99 8.80 9.23
CA SER A 214 21.19 7.44 8.71
C SER A 214 19.85 6.79 8.32
N VAL A 215 19.90 5.77 7.47
CA VAL A 215 18.71 5.00 7.09
C VAL A 215 18.09 4.33 8.32
N ALA A 216 18.94 3.75 9.19
CA ALA A 216 18.52 3.16 10.47
C ALA A 216 17.80 4.16 11.37
N PHE A 217 18.35 5.36 11.57
CA PHE A 217 17.70 6.41 12.38
C PHE A 217 16.32 6.80 11.81
N ASN A 218 16.22 7.01 10.49
CA ASN A 218 14.95 7.38 9.86
C ASN A 218 13.90 6.26 9.96
N LEU A 219 14.32 5.00 9.90
CA LEU A 219 13.44 3.85 10.10
C LEU A 219 12.96 3.77 11.55
N LEU A 220 13.87 3.86 12.53
CA LEU A 220 13.53 3.87 13.96
C LEU A 220 12.60 5.02 14.32
N LYS A 221 12.84 6.22 13.78
CA LYS A 221 11.94 7.36 13.95
C LYS A 221 10.51 7.06 13.48
N ARG A 222 10.35 6.33 12.36
CA ARG A 222 9.03 5.91 11.86
C ARG A 222 8.41 4.83 12.73
N PHE A 223 9.17 3.82 13.17
CA PHE A 223 8.69 2.83 14.13
C PHE A 223 8.18 3.54 15.40
N ARG A 224 8.95 4.48 15.95
CA ARG A 224 8.56 5.24 17.14
C ARG A 224 7.29 6.07 16.92
N LEU A 225 7.26 6.85 15.84
CA LEU A 225 6.18 7.81 15.57
C LEU A 225 4.86 7.11 15.22
N TYR A 226 4.93 5.97 14.53
CA TYR A 226 3.78 5.29 13.96
C TYR A 226 3.55 3.89 14.58
N ALA A 227 4.02 3.68 15.81
CA ALA A 227 3.95 2.39 16.50
C ALA A 227 2.54 1.79 16.50
N ASP A 228 1.52 2.62 16.77
CA ASP A 228 0.13 2.18 16.81
C ASP A 228 -0.34 1.68 15.43
N ALA A 229 0.06 2.36 14.35
CA ALA A 229 -0.27 1.95 12.97
C ALA A 229 0.52 0.70 12.52
N VAL A 230 1.76 0.51 13.00
CA VAL A 230 2.56 -0.70 12.73
C VAL A 230 1.91 -1.93 13.39
N LEU A 231 1.44 -1.76 14.63
CA LEU A 231 0.95 -2.85 15.49
C LEU A 231 -0.58 -3.03 15.45
N LEU A 232 -1.31 -2.24 14.67
CA LEU A 232 -2.77 -2.26 14.65
C LEU A 232 -3.33 -3.66 14.35
N PHE A 233 -2.67 -4.45 13.49
CA PHE A 233 -3.07 -5.83 13.16
C PHE A 233 -3.08 -6.80 14.36
N ILE A 234 -2.37 -6.46 15.44
CA ILE A 234 -2.35 -7.23 16.69
C ILE A 234 -3.57 -6.88 17.55
N ALA A 235 -3.96 -5.61 17.58
CA ALA A 235 -5.10 -5.13 18.36
C ALA A 235 -6.44 -5.39 17.65
N ASP A 236 -6.45 -5.33 16.32
CA ASP A 236 -7.60 -5.58 15.47
C ASP A 236 -7.24 -6.63 14.41
N HIS A 237 -7.75 -7.85 14.60
CA HIS A 237 -7.50 -8.96 13.70
C HIS A 237 -8.14 -8.80 12.32
N ALA A 238 -9.08 -7.86 12.12
CA ALA A 238 -9.58 -7.54 10.78
C ALA A 238 -8.53 -6.81 9.93
N VAL A 239 -7.55 -6.15 10.57
CA VAL A 239 -6.48 -5.44 9.87
C VAL A 239 -5.44 -6.45 9.35
N PRO A 240 -5.14 -6.45 8.04
CA PRO A 240 -4.15 -7.35 7.48
C PRO A 240 -2.73 -6.89 7.86
N PHE A 241 -1.81 -7.85 7.96
CA PHE A 241 -0.39 -7.56 8.20
C PHE A 241 0.27 -6.84 7.02
N THR A 242 -0.27 -7.01 5.82
CA THR A 242 0.29 -6.48 4.56
C THR A 242 -0.77 -5.69 3.80
N ASN A 243 -0.30 -4.81 2.92
CA ASN A 243 -1.12 -4.12 1.93
C ASN A 243 -1.26 -4.95 0.63
N ASN A 244 -1.18 -6.28 0.72
CA ASN A 244 -1.13 -7.16 -0.45
C ASN A 244 -2.30 -6.96 -1.43
N ILE A 245 -3.47 -6.55 -0.95
CA ILE A 245 -4.62 -6.25 -1.81
C ILE A 245 -4.33 -5.07 -2.74
N GLY A 246 -3.77 -3.98 -2.20
CA GLY A 246 -3.34 -2.83 -2.99
C GLY A 246 -2.17 -3.18 -3.92
N GLU A 247 -1.17 -3.91 -3.40
CA GLU A 247 0.04 -4.26 -4.16
C GLU A 247 -0.24 -5.27 -5.31
N ARG A 248 -1.14 -6.24 -5.13
CA ARG A 248 -1.50 -7.22 -6.19
C ARG A 248 -2.39 -6.64 -7.29
N ALA A 249 -2.98 -5.48 -7.03
CA ALA A 249 -3.84 -4.79 -7.99
C ALA A 249 -3.02 -3.96 -9.00
N VAL A 250 -1.75 -3.68 -8.72
CA VAL A 250 -0.83 -2.91 -9.57
C VAL A 250 -0.01 -3.80 -10.48
#